data_AF-A0A6I3EXM5-F1
#
_entry.id   AF-A0A6I3EXM5-F1
#
_cell.length_a   1.000
_cell.length_b   1.000
_cell.length_c   1.000
_cell.angle_alpha   90.00
_cell.angle_beta   90.00
_cell.angle_gamma   90.00
#
_symmetry.space_group_name_H-M   'P 1'
#
loop_
_entity.id
_entity.type
_entity.pdbx_description
1 polymer ?
#
loop_
_entity_poly.entity_id
_entity_poly.type
_entity_poly.pdbx_seq_one_letter_code
_entity_poly.pdbx_strand_id
1 'polypeptide(L)'
;MGGRRDRRRPASTVARRTRPSDRGRGARDGRSAPHAQSRRETEGHPPARRSGSVHPASRGGGCRRCDGRQPHHCLQLPQRAAPLRPAVRSFDIIAFDADDTLWHSEDRFTAGELRFVDLVAPYAPEGIDVRAALTAVERKNLSVLGYGVKAFGLSAVEAAISITDGAVPIEVIAQLMEMIRAHLTEPVRLLSNVSEVLTLVGRHYPLALITKGDLVHQTHKVQTSGLAHHFEHVEILLEKDPGTYARVFARMGVDPTRVCMVGNSVRSDILPVMALGGTAVHVPYPLLWELEHVEHDEHFADLASIADLPAWLTLP
;
A
#
# COMPACT_ATOMS: atom_id res chain seq x y z
N MET A 1 53.78 -22.95 -24.85
CA MET A 1 55.01 -22.19 -24.47
C MET A 1 54.89 -21.77 -23.02
N GLY A 2 55.96 -21.92 -22.23
CA GLY A 2 56.14 -21.15 -20.98
C GLY A 2 57.00 -19.91 -21.23
N GLY A 3 57.37 -19.09 -20.24
CA GLY A 3 56.92 -19.09 -18.84
C GLY A 3 57.92 -18.47 -17.85
N ARG A 4 57.48 -17.46 -17.10
CA ARG A 4 58.04 -16.91 -15.83
C ARG A 4 59.40 -16.16 -15.84
N ARG A 5 59.45 -15.17 -14.92
CA ARG A 5 60.59 -14.45 -14.27
C ARG A 5 61.21 -13.25 -15.01
N ASP A 6 61.81 -12.24 -14.34
CA ASP A 6 61.69 -11.58 -12.99
C ASP A 6 62.92 -10.63 -12.79
N ARG A 7 62.88 -9.71 -11.80
CA ARG A 7 63.98 -8.86 -11.22
C ARG A 7 64.25 -7.53 -11.95
N ARG A 8 64.59 -6.41 -11.28
CA ARG A 8 64.99 -6.11 -9.86
C ARG A 8 64.30 -4.83 -9.31
N ARG A 9 64.22 -4.72 -7.96
CA ARG A 9 64.19 -3.46 -7.17
C ARG A 9 65.62 -3.11 -6.66
N PRO A 10 65.94 -1.86 -6.27
CA PRO A 10 65.72 -1.30 -4.91
C PRO A 10 65.04 0.10 -4.94
N ALA A 11 64.55 0.79 -3.89
CA ALA A 11 64.49 0.65 -2.41
C ALA A 11 65.40 1.57 -1.54
N SER A 12 64.83 2.70 -1.06
CA SER A 12 65.11 3.45 0.20
C SER A 12 64.01 4.53 0.40
N THR A 13 63.43 4.90 1.56
CA THR A 13 63.88 5.25 2.95
C THR A 13 64.58 6.63 2.97
N VAL A 14 64.29 7.65 3.80
CA VAL A 14 64.08 7.77 5.27
C VAL A 14 62.80 8.63 5.60
N ALA A 15 62.53 9.06 6.85
CA ALA A 15 61.26 9.68 7.29
C ALA A 15 61.34 10.66 8.51
N ARG A 16 60.20 11.29 8.87
CA ARG A 16 59.79 11.98 10.15
C ARG A 16 60.25 13.43 10.48
N ARG A 17 59.29 14.26 10.95
CA ARG A 17 59.23 15.03 12.25
C ARG A 17 57.95 15.93 12.28
N THR A 18 56.91 15.73 13.12
CA THR A 18 56.67 16.00 14.59
C THR A 18 55.97 17.34 14.92
N ARG A 19 55.02 17.33 15.89
CA ARG A 19 54.21 18.49 16.42
C ARG A 19 54.97 19.32 17.49
N PRO A 20 54.47 20.50 17.97
CA PRO A 20 53.32 20.68 18.90
C PRO A 20 52.27 21.70 18.38
N SER A 21 51.10 22.02 18.97
CA SER A 21 50.28 21.60 20.15
C SER A 21 50.42 22.30 21.53
N ASP A 22 49.57 23.32 21.77
CA ASP A 22 49.04 23.86 23.06
C ASP A 22 47.52 24.14 22.82
N ARG A 23 46.52 23.92 23.68
CA ARG A 23 46.21 24.26 25.10
C ARG A 23 45.77 25.72 25.34
N GLY A 24 44.49 25.86 25.68
CA GLY A 24 43.93 27.00 26.42
C GLY A 24 42.83 26.50 27.35
N ARG A 25 42.81 26.96 28.61
CA ARG A 25 41.75 26.67 29.60
C ARG A 25 41.00 27.96 29.93
N GLY A 26 39.68 27.87 30.08
CA GLY A 26 38.84 28.90 30.68
C GLY A 26 37.63 28.25 31.37
N ALA A 27 37.36 28.61 32.61
CA ALA A 27 36.24 28.10 33.40
C ALA A 27 35.75 29.18 34.38
N ARG A 28 34.45 29.21 34.67
CA ARG A 28 33.82 29.88 35.82
C ARG A 28 32.35 29.49 35.98
N ASP A 29 31.87 29.56 37.21
CA ASP A 29 30.57 29.06 37.68
C ASP A 29 29.46 30.13 37.71
N GLY A 30 28.20 29.68 37.86
CA GLY A 30 27.02 30.50 38.14
C GLY A 30 25.72 29.79 37.71
N ARG A 31 25.13 28.88 38.49
CA ARG A 31 24.26 29.07 39.69
C ARG A 31 22.95 29.85 39.45
N SER A 32 21.86 29.19 39.85
CA SER A 32 20.56 29.74 40.31
C SER A 32 19.47 30.14 39.29
N ALA A 33 18.33 29.45 39.38
CA ALA A 33 16.97 29.95 39.12
C ALA A 33 16.37 30.45 40.48
N PRO A 34 15.04 30.71 40.68
CA PRO A 34 13.88 30.73 39.77
C PRO A 34 12.95 31.97 39.94
N HIS A 35 11.83 32.04 39.19
CA HIS A 35 10.49 32.63 39.49
C HIS A 35 9.75 33.00 38.17
N ALA A 36 8.45 33.34 38.12
CA ALA A 36 7.23 32.70 38.63
C ALA A 36 5.97 33.45 38.10
N GLN A 37 4.84 32.72 37.93
CA GLN A 37 3.42 33.17 38.08
C GLN A 37 3.01 34.59 37.55
N SER A 38 2.19 34.76 36.50
CA SER A 38 0.73 34.44 36.38
C SER A 38 -0.12 35.73 36.19
N ARG A 39 -1.44 35.60 35.91
CA ARG A 39 -2.50 36.65 35.82
C ARG A 39 -2.57 37.46 34.51
N ARG A 40 -3.73 37.96 34.02
CA ARG A 40 -5.18 37.57 34.12
C ARG A 40 -5.99 38.55 33.24
N GLU A 41 -7.10 38.09 32.64
CA GLU A 41 -8.33 38.88 32.29
C GLU A 41 -8.16 40.11 31.33
N THR A 42 -9.16 40.71 30.66
CA THR A 42 -10.63 40.54 30.60
C THR A 42 -11.21 40.95 29.22
N GLU A 43 -12.53 40.79 29.07
CA GLU A 43 -13.45 40.98 27.92
C GLU A 43 -13.50 42.38 27.24
N GLY A 44 -14.14 42.46 26.05
CA GLY A 44 -14.54 43.74 25.42
C GLY A 44 -15.29 43.65 24.06
N HIS A 45 -16.56 44.10 24.01
CA HIS A 45 -17.43 44.18 22.80
C HIS A 45 -18.72 44.97 23.12
N PRO A 46 -19.51 45.52 22.15
CA PRO A 46 -19.21 46.21 20.88
C PRO A 46 -19.68 47.70 20.95
N PRO A 47 -19.99 48.44 19.84
CA PRO A 47 -21.41 48.52 19.42
C PRO A 47 -21.75 48.79 17.92
N ALA A 48 -22.84 48.13 17.48
CA ALA A 48 -23.96 48.55 16.60
C ALA A 48 -23.88 49.59 15.43
N ARG A 49 -24.25 49.08 14.23
CA ARG A 49 -25.32 49.54 13.28
C ARG A 49 -25.26 50.90 12.53
N ARG A 50 -25.40 50.81 11.19
CA ARG A 50 -26.38 51.50 10.29
C ARG A 50 -26.41 50.71 8.96
N SER A 51 -27.48 50.03 8.54
CA SER A 51 -28.80 50.49 8.03
C SER A 51 -28.76 51.07 6.60
N GLY A 52 -29.12 50.25 5.60
CA GLY A 52 -29.39 50.66 4.22
C GLY A 52 -30.15 49.54 3.50
N SER A 53 -31.31 49.84 2.93
CA SER A 53 -32.25 48.83 2.41
C SER A 53 -32.89 49.29 1.10
N VAL A 54 -32.73 48.50 0.04
CA VAL A 54 -33.43 48.68 -1.25
C VAL A 54 -33.84 47.29 -1.76
N HIS A 55 -35.11 47.14 -2.15
CA HIS A 55 -35.70 45.95 -2.78
C HIS A 55 -35.82 46.16 -4.31
N PRO A 56 -36.22 45.15 -5.11
CA PRO A 56 -35.67 43.80 -5.16
C PRO A 56 -35.37 43.37 -6.62
N ALA A 57 -34.60 42.29 -6.82
CA ALA A 57 -34.52 41.61 -8.12
C ALA A 57 -34.66 40.09 -7.93
N SER A 58 -35.53 39.46 -8.71
CA SER A 58 -35.85 38.04 -8.60
C SER A 58 -35.01 37.17 -9.54
N ARG A 59 -34.54 36.01 -9.05
CA ARG A 59 -34.79 34.66 -9.63
C ARG A 59 -33.86 33.58 -9.04
N GLY A 60 -34.47 32.42 -8.75
CA GLY A 60 -33.92 31.06 -8.90
C GLY A 60 -32.55 30.71 -8.30
N GLY A 61 -32.53 29.85 -7.28
CA GLY A 61 -31.29 29.22 -6.78
C GLY A 61 -31.57 28.24 -5.64
N GLY A 62 -31.93 27.00 -5.96
CA GLY A 62 -32.24 25.97 -4.96
C GLY A 62 -31.01 25.52 -4.15
N CYS A 63 -31.23 25.22 -2.87
CA CYS A 63 -30.20 24.70 -1.96
C CYS A 63 -29.50 23.45 -2.52
N ARG A 64 -28.18 23.36 -2.33
CA ARG A 64 -27.45 22.08 -2.30
C ARG A 64 -26.74 21.95 -0.95
N ARG A 65 -27.08 20.90 -0.20
CA ARG A 65 -26.27 20.43 0.93
C ARG A 65 -24.98 19.81 0.37
N CYS A 66 -23.86 20.00 1.07
CA CYS A 66 -22.64 19.27 0.77
C CYS A 66 -22.80 17.83 1.30
N ASP A 67 -23.08 16.88 0.40
CA ASP A 67 -23.18 15.45 0.73
C ASP A 67 -21.76 14.86 0.79
N GLY A 68 -21.37 14.31 1.94
CA GLY A 68 -19.98 13.98 2.30
C GLY A 68 -19.42 12.72 1.63
N ARG A 69 -19.55 12.58 0.31
CA ARG A 69 -19.13 11.38 -0.42
C ARG A 69 -17.62 11.34 -0.62
N GLN A 70 -16.97 10.31 -0.09
CA GLN A 70 -15.61 9.96 -0.47
C GLN A 70 -15.56 9.55 -1.96
N PRO A 71 -14.52 9.93 -2.72
CA PRO A 71 -14.37 9.52 -4.10
C PRO A 71 -13.87 8.07 -4.18
N HIS A 72 -14.75 7.16 -4.62
CA HIS A 72 -14.40 5.80 -4.99
C HIS A 72 -14.46 5.66 -6.52
N HIS A 73 -13.34 5.32 -7.15
CA HIS A 73 -13.20 5.30 -8.62
C HIS A 73 -13.36 3.87 -9.17
N CYS A 74 -14.52 3.59 -9.76
CA CYS A 74 -14.73 2.39 -10.58
C CYS A 74 -14.19 2.64 -12.00
N LEU A 75 -13.40 1.69 -12.52
CA LEU A 75 -12.91 1.73 -13.90
C LEU A 75 -13.99 1.25 -14.87
N GLN A 76 -14.48 2.15 -15.72
CA GLN A 76 -15.49 1.83 -16.73
C GLN A 76 -14.85 1.15 -17.95
N LEU A 77 -14.97 -0.18 -18.02
CA LEU A 77 -14.56 -0.99 -19.17
C LEU A 77 -15.63 -0.99 -20.27
N PRO A 78 -15.27 -1.24 -21.55
CA PRO A 78 -16.22 -1.30 -22.65
C PRO A 78 -17.20 -2.47 -22.48
N GLN A 79 -18.50 -2.18 -22.49
CA GLN A 79 -19.56 -3.16 -22.24
C GLN A 79 -19.57 -4.30 -23.27
N ARG A 80 -19.67 -5.53 -22.77
CA ARG A 80 -19.80 -6.76 -23.57
C ARG A 80 -21.24 -7.26 -23.49
N ALA A 81 -21.83 -7.64 -24.62
CA ALA A 81 -23.24 -8.06 -24.65
C ALA A 81 -23.47 -9.37 -23.86
N ALA A 82 -24.38 -9.34 -22.88
CA ALA A 82 -24.63 -10.47 -21.97
C ALA A 82 -25.38 -11.64 -22.66
N PRO A 83 -24.90 -12.88 -22.54
CA PRO A 83 -25.60 -14.05 -23.08
C PRO A 83 -26.75 -14.52 -22.17
N LEU A 84 -27.98 -14.45 -22.67
CA LEU A 84 -29.19 -14.96 -22.00
C LEU A 84 -29.26 -16.49 -21.97
N ARG A 85 -28.90 -17.15 -20.86
CA ARG A 85 -29.43 -18.47 -20.46
C ARG A 85 -29.46 -18.66 -18.93
N PRO A 86 -30.58 -19.11 -18.32
CA PRO A 86 -30.62 -19.50 -16.93
C PRO A 86 -30.19 -20.97 -16.76
N ALA A 87 -29.00 -21.19 -16.21
CA ALA A 87 -28.76 -22.32 -15.32
C ALA A 87 -28.96 -21.83 -13.87
N VAL A 88 -29.23 -22.73 -12.92
CA VAL A 88 -29.12 -22.38 -11.50
C VAL A 88 -27.63 -22.28 -11.18
N ARG A 89 -27.07 -21.08 -11.34
CA ARG A 89 -25.73 -20.73 -10.86
C ARG A 89 -25.74 -20.68 -9.34
N SER A 90 -24.71 -21.21 -8.70
CA SER A 90 -24.48 -21.05 -7.26
C SER A 90 -24.19 -19.59 -6.89
N PHE A 91 -23.58 -18.84 -7.80
CA PHE A 91 -23.15 -17.45 -7.62
C PHE A 91 -23.53 -16.59 -8.84
N ASP A 92 -23.89 -15.33 -8.60
CA ASP A 92 -24.11 -14.36 -9.67
C ASP A 92 -22.81 -13.71 -10.15
N ILE A 93 -21.79 -13.67 -9.31
CA ILE A 93 -20.46 -13.14 -9.63
C ILE A 93 -19.38 -13.88 -8.85
N ILE A 94 -18.22 -14.10 -9.49
CA ILE A 94 -16.99 -14.51 -8.80
C ILE A 94 -16.09 -13.27 -8.71
N ALA A 95 -15.81 -12.81 -7.50
CA ALA A 95 -14.88 -11.73 -7.23
C ALA A 95 -13.50 -12.30 -6.91
N PHE A 96 -12.44 -11.63 -7.38
CA PHE A 96 -11.04 -11.98 -7.10
C PHE A 96 -10.34 -10.77 -6.49
N ASP A 97 -9.45 -10.99 -5.50
CA ASP A 97 -8.33 -10.07 -5.30
C ASP A 97 -7.34 -10.18 -6.48
N ALA A 98 -6.28 -9.39 -6.50
CA ALA A 98 -5.29 -9.37 -7.56
C ALA A 98 -3.85 -9.51 -7.06
N ASP A 99 -3.51 -8.92 -5.92
CA ASP A 99 -2.16 -8.91 -5.38
C ASP A 99 -1.91 -10.21 -4.62
N ASP A 100 -0.94 -10.99 -5.11
CA ASP A 100 -0.60 -12.33 -4.63
C ASP A 100 -1.73 -13.38 -4.76
N THR A 101 -2.87 -12.98 -5.33
CA THR A 101 -3.97 -13.85 -5.80
C THR A 101 -3.95 -14.08 -7.32
N LEU A 102 -3.62 -13.06 -8.13
CA LEU A 102 -3.54 -13.15 -9.60
C LEU A 102 -2.14 -12.85 -10.15
N TRP A 103 -1.35 -12.04 -9.44
CA TRP A 103 0.02 -11.68 -9.79
C TRP A 103 0.87 -11.44 -8.55
N HIS A 104 2.18 -11.62 -8.67
CA HIS A 104 3.11 -11.39 -7.56
C HIS A 104 3.14 -9.91 -7.12
N SER A 105 3.13 -9.65 -5.80
CA SER A 105 3.26 -8.33 -5.16
C SER A 105 4.24 -8.36 -3.97
N GLU A 106 4.04 -9.25 -2.99
CA GLU A 106 4.77 -9.23 -1.70
C GLU A 106 6.27 -9.59 -1.83
N ASP A 107 6.65 -10.30 -2.89
CA ASP A 107 8.06 -10.56 -3.20
C ASP A 107 8.84 -9.26 -3.53
N ARG A 108 8.15 -8.25 -4.09
CA ARG A 108 8.71 -6.92 -4.38
C ARG A 108 8.77 -6.02 -3.14
N PHE A 109 7.81 -6.12 -2.23
CA PHE A 109 7.90 -5.42 -0.94
C PHE A 109 9.05 -5.99 -0.10
N THR A 110 9.16 -7.32 0.00
CA THR A 110 10.28 -8.02 0.64
C THR A 110 11.64 -7.59 0.07
N ALA A 111 11.76 -7.52 -1.26
CA ALA A 111 12.98 -7.06 -1.94
C ALA A 111 13.26 -5.56 -1.71
N GLY A 112 12.22 -4.72 -1.66
CA GLY A 112 12.31 -3.29 -1.35
C GLY A 112 12.79 -3.02 0.08
N GLU A 113 12.30 -3.77 1.07
CA GLU A 113 12.79 -3.69 2.46
C GLU A 113 14.25 -4.14 2.57
N LEU A 114 14.62 -5.25 1.94
CA LEU A 114 16.02 -5.71 1.91
C LEU A 114 16.93 -4.63 1.32
N ARG A 115 16.52 -4.03 0.19
CA ARG A 115 17.28 -2.97 -0.47
C ARG A 115 17.31 -1.67 0.33
N PHE A 116 16.27 -1.36 1.11
CA PHE A 116 16.28 -0.26 2.07
C PHE A 116 17.33 -0.49 3.17
N VAL A 117 17.35 -1.69 3.76
CA VAL A 117 18.33 -2.04 4.81
C VAL A 117 19.76 -1.95 4.28
N ASP A 118 20.05 -2.51 3.09
CA ASP A 118 21.36 -2.41 2.42
C ASP A 118 21.83 -0.95 2.24
N LEU A 119 20.89 -0.04 1.96
CA LEU A 119 21.16 1.37 1.66
C LEU A 119 21.32 2.24 2.92
N VAL A 120 20.61 1.92 4.00
CA VAL A 120 20.54 2.77 5.21
C VAL A 120 21.42 2.25 6.36
N ALA A 121 21.60 0.93 6.49
CA ALA A 121 22.43 0.35 7.56
C ALA A 121 23.88 0.86 7.62
N PRO A 122 24.58 1.21 6.51
CA PRO A 122 25.91 1.82 6.58
C PRO A 122 25.97 3.21 7.25
N TYR A 123 24.82 3.83 7.51
CA TYR A 123 24.67 5.16 8.10
C TYR A 123 23.89 5.16 9.42
N ALA A 124 23.36 4.01 9.83
CA ALA A 124 22.63 3.85 11.08
C ALA A 124 23.59 3.78 12.28
N PRO A 125 23.19 4.29 13.47
CA PRO A 125 23.92 4.06 14.71
C PRO A 125 24.05 2.58 15.06
N GLU A 126 25.15 2.21 15.72
CA GLU A 126 25.40 0.83 16.15
C GLU A 126 24.29 0.32 17.07
N GLY A 127 23.77 -0.87 16.79
CA GLY A 127 22.69 -1.51 17.54
C GLY A 127 21.27 -1.17 17.10
N ILE A 128 21.08 -0.32 16.08
CA ILE A 128 19.75 -0.04 15.50
C ILE A 128 19.35 -1.14 14.51
N ASP A 129 18.19 -1.77 14.73
CA ASP A 129 17.53 -2.59 13.71
C ASP A 129 16.82 -1.67 12.70
N VAL A 130 17.42 -1.57 11.52
CA VAL A 130 16.95 -0.72 10.42
C VAL A 130 15.63 -1.22 9.81
N ARG A 131 15.34 -2.53 9.85
CA ARG A 131 14.05 -3.06 9.36
C ARG A 131 12.95 -2.75 10.36
N ALA A 132 13.15 -3.09 11.64
CA ALA A 132 12.16 -2.81 12.68
C ALA A 132 11.84 -1.30 12.78
N ALA A 133 12.84 -0.43 12.56
CA ALA A 133 12.66 1.01 12.49
C ALA A 133 11.82 1.46 11.26
N LEU A 134 12.02 0.85 10.08
CA LEU A 134 11.16 1.07 8.91
C LEU A 134 9.71 0.67 9.19
N THR A 135 9.49 -0.57 9.64
CA THR A 135 8.16 -1.10 9.95
C THR A 135 7.43 -0.26 11.00
N ALA A 136 8.15 0.31 11.98
CA ALA A 136 7.59 1.23 12.96
C ALA A 136 7.11 2.56 12.34
N VAL A 137 7.85 3.12 11.37
CA VAL A 137 7.45 4.34 10.64
C VAL A 137 6.26 4.07 9.72
N GLU A 138 6.23 2.91 9.04
CA GLU A 138 5.08 2.50 8.22
C GLU A 138 3.80 2.34 9.05
N ARG A 139 3.87 1.61 10.18
CA ARG A 139 2.72 1.45 11.10
C ARG A 139 2.23 2.78 11.65
N LYS A 140 3.13 3.72 11.97
CA LYS A 140 2.81 5.10 12.37
C LYS A 140 2.08 5.84 11.25
N ASN A 141 2.54 5.72 10.02
CA ASN A 141 2.05 6.50 8.87
C ASN A 141 0.81 5.92 8.19
N LEU A 142 0.46 4.65 8.47
CA LEU A 142 -0.61 3.89 7.82
C LEU A 142 -1.96 4.64 7.76
N SER A 143 -2.34 5.32 8.84
CA SER A 143 -3.61 6.07 8.94
C SER A 143 -3.65 7.38 8.13
N VAL A 144 -2.51 7.83 7.61
CA VAL A 144 -2.35 9.10 6.86
C VAL A 144 -1.96 8.86 5.41
N LEU A 145 -1.06 7.90 5.16
CA LEU A 145 -0.55 7.58 3.82
C LEU A 145 -1.29 6.42 3.15
N GLY A 146 -2.00 5.58 3.92
CA GLY A 146 -2.65 4.38 3.43
C GLY A 146 -1.65 3.29 3.02
N TYR A 147 -1.99 2.54 1.98
CA TYR A 147 -1.31 1.30 1.58
C TYR A 147 -0.54 1.42 0.26
N GLY A 148 0.48 0.59 0.09
CA GLY A 148 1.20 0.38 -1.17
C GLY A 148 2.43 1.27 -1.40
N VAL A 149 3.04 1.11 -2.57
CA VAL A 149 4.44 1.53 -2.87
C VAL A 149 4.74 3.02 -2.60
N LYS A 150 3.78 3.93 -2.73
CA LYS A 150 3.98 5.35 -2.39
C LYS A 150 3.98 5.62 -0.88
N ALA A 151 3.15 4.90 -0.11
CA ALA A 151 3.12 4.99 1.35
C ALA A 151 4.38 4.37 1.98
N PHE A 152 4.78 3.19 1.48
CA PHE A 152 6.08 2.58 1.74
C PHE A 152 7.21 3.56 1.41
N GLY A 153 7.21 4.13 0.20
CA GLY A 153 8.30 4.99 -0.28
C GLY A 153 8.50 6.28 0.52
N LEU A 154 7.42 6.94 0.91
CA LEU A 154 7.47 8.10 1.82
C LEU A 154 7.96 7.69 3.22
N SER A 155 7.47 6.57 3.75
CA SER A 155 7.88 6.04 5.05
C SER A 155 9.35 5.59 5.06
N ALA A 156 9.87 5.07 3.95
CA ALA A 156 11.27 4.75 3.78
C ALA A 156 12.15 6.01 3.77
N VAL A 157 11.75 7.08 3.08
CA VAL A 157 12.50 8.35 3.11
C VAL A 157 12.47 8.97 4.53
N GLU A 158 11.32 8.93 5.21
CA GLU A 158 11.22 9.37 6.61
C GLU A 158 12.08 8.52 7.56
N ALA A 159 12.02 7.19 7.43
CA ALA A 159 12.82 6.27 8.22
C ALA A 159 14.32 6.48 7.99
N ALA A 160 14.78 6.63 6.75
CA ALA A 160 16.18 6.90 6.42
C ALA A 160 16.68 8.21 7.08
N ILE A 161 15.87 9.26 7.10
CA ILE A 161 16.20 10.53 7.76
C ILE A 161 16.21 10.36 9.29
N SER A 162 15.19 9.69 9.85
CA SER A 162 15.02 9.52 11.31
C SER A 162 16.07 8.58 11.94
N ILE A 163 16.40 7.48 11.27
CA ILE A 163 17.39 6.48 11.73
C ILE A 163 18.81 7.08 11.79
N THR A 164 19.11 8.04 10.91
CA THR A 164 20.45 8.60 10.75
C THR A 164 20.63 9.98 11.40
N ASP A 165 19.64 10.48 12.14
CA ASP A 165 19.60 11.86 12.66
C ASP A 165 19.87 12.92 11.56
N GLY A 166 19.33 12.67 10.36
CA GLY A 166 19.53 13.49 9.17
C GLY A 166 20.89 13.33 8.47
N ALA A 167 21.77 12.43 8.91
CA ALA A 167 23.09 12.22 8.31
C ALA A 167 23.11 11.33 7.04
N VAL A 168 21.97 10.76 6.65
CA VAL A 168 21.82 9.98 5.41
C VAL A 168 22.23 10.80 4.17
N PRO A 169 23.15 10.30 3.30
CA PRO A 169 23.55 11.01 2.09
C PRO A 169 22.41 11.21 1.10
N ILE A 170 22.46 12.30 0.33
CA ILE A 170 21.45 12.60 -0.69
C ILE A 170 21.43 11.54 -1.80
N GLU A 171 22.56 10.88 -2.05
CA GLU A 171 22.73 9.75 -2.96
C GLU A 171 21.98 8.50 -2.50
N VAL A 172 21.76 8.31 -1.19
CA VAL A 172 20.94 7.23 -0.65
C VAL A 172 19.46 7.56 -0.86
N ILE A 173 19.03 8.79 -0.55
CA ILE A 173 17.66 9.24 -0.81
C ILE A 173 17.33 9.15 -2.30
N ALA A 174 18.26 9.51 -3.20
CA ALA A 174 18.10 9.35 -4.64
C ALA A 174 17.92 7.88 -5.06
N GLN A 175 18.68 6.95 -4.48
CA GLN A 175 18.53 5.51 -4.74
C GLN A 175 17.20 4.95 -4.21
N LEU A 176 16.72 5.41 -3.04
CA LEU A 176 15.39 5.06 -2.55
C LEU A 176 14.30 5.56 -3.50
N MET A 177 14.38 6.82 -3.95
CA MET A 177 13.44 7.40 -4.93
C MET A 177 13.46 6.69 -6.30
N GLU A 178 14.59 6.12 -6.70
CA GLU A 178 14.69 5.30 -7.90
C GLU A 178 14.06 3.91 -7.70
N MET A 179 14.34 3.25 -6.57
CA MET A 179 13.74 1.97 -6.19
C MET A 179 12.20 2.05 -6.12
N ILE A 180 11.67 3.11 -5.52
CA ILE A 180 10.22 3.38 -5.44
C ILE A 180 9.62 3.55 -6.83
N ARG A 181 10.31 4.25 -7.75
CA ARG A 181 9.85 4.46 -9.13
C ARG A 181 9.90 3.17 -9.94
N ALA A 182 10.95 2.37 -9.78
CA ALA A 182 11.08 1.07 -10.42
C ALA A 182 9.93 0.15 -10.03
N HIS A 183 9.65 -0.01 -8.72
CA HIS A 183 8.52 -0.81 -8.22
C HIS A 183 7.18 -0.29 -8.78
N LEU A 184 6.94 1.03 -8.79
CA LEU A 184 5.73 1.64 -9.37
C LEU A 184 5.54 1.43 -10.89
N THR A 185 6.56 0.98 -11.61
CA THR A 185 6.55 0.82 -13.08
C THR A 185 7.00 -0.56 -13.56
N GLU A 186 7.15 -1.54 -12.65
CA GLU A 186 7.60 -2.88 -13.00
C GLU A 186 6.47 -3.70 -13.66
N PRO A 187 6.71 -4.36 -14.83
CA PRO A 187 5.70 -5.17 -15.50
C PRO A 187 5.08 -6.23 -14.58
N VAL A 188 3.77 -6.44 -14.68
CA VAL A 188 3.06 -7.43 -13.86
C VAL A 188 3.51 -8.86 -14.22
N ARG A 189 3.89 -9.64 -13.20
CA ARG A 189 4.14 -11.09 -13.30
C ARG A 189 2.91 -11.85 -12.79
N LEU A 190 2.14 -12.45 -13.69
CA LEU A 190 1.02 -13.30 -13.33
C LEU A 190 1.48 -14.55 -12.55
N LEU A 191 0.63 -15.06 -11.67
CA LEU A 191 0.79 -16.38 -11.07
C LEU A 191 0.42 -17.47 -12.09
N SER A 192 0.89 -18.70 -11.86
CA SER A 192 0.62 -19.85 -12.73
C SER A 192 -0.88 -20.10 -12.88
N ASN A 193 -1.30 -20.52 -14.07
CA ASN A 193 -2.67 -20.93 -14.42
C ASN A 193 -3.75 -19.82 -14.35
N VAL A 194 -3.41 -18.59 -13.95
CA VAL A 194 -4.39 -17.50 -13.75
C VAL A 194 -5.15 -17.15 -15.03
N SER A 195 -4.47 -17.05 -16.18
CA SER A 195 -5.11 -16.69 -17.45
C SER A 195 -6.08 -17.78 -17.93
N GLU A 196 -5.69 -19.04 -17.75
CA GLU A 196 -6.48 -20.22 -18.07
C GLU A 196 -7.72 -20.32 -17.16
N VAL A 197 -7.56 -20.12 -15.85
CA VAL A 197 -8.67 -20.17 -14.87
C VAL A 197 -9.65 -19.03 -15.10
N LEU A 198 -9.19 -17.79 -15.26
CA LEU A 198 -10.07 -16.65 -15.57
C LEU A 198 -10.78 -16.83 -16.93
N THR A 199 -10.11 -17.43 -17.92
CA THR A 199 -10.71 -17.79 -19.21
C THR A 199 -11.79 -18.88 -19.07
N LEU A 200 -11.62 -19.84 -18.15
CA LEU A 200 -12.58 -20.91 -17.92
C LEU A 200 -13.76 -20.41 -17.07
N VAL A 201 -13.51 -19.91 -15.87
CA VAL A 201 -14.53 -19.41 -14.94
C VAL A 201 -15.37 -18.30 -15.60
N GLY A 202 -14.72 -17.40 -16.37
CA GLY A 202 -15.38 -16.32 -17.13
C GLY A 202 -16.30 -16.76 -18.28
N ARG A 203 -16.33 -18.06 -18.64
CA ARG A 203 -17.37 -18.62 -19.53
C ARG A 203 -18.65 -18.98 -18.78
N HIS A 204 -18.55 -19.25 -17.49
CA HIS A 204 -19.62 -19.76 -16.65
C HIS A 204 -20.22 -18.69 -15.74
N TYR A 205 -19.42 -17.73 -15.28
CA TYR A 205 -19.80 -16.65 -14.35
C TYR A 205 -19.28 -15.27 -14.82
N PRO A 206 -19.99 -14.17 -14.53
CA PRO A 206 -19.41 -12.83 -14.51
C PRO A 206 -18.29 -12.74 -13.47
N LEU A 207 -17.24 -11.96 -13.76
CA LEU A 207 -16.08 -11.81 -12.89
C LEU A 207 -15.89 -10.35 -12.45
N ALA A 208 -15.50 -10.15 -11.19
CA ALA A 208 -15.02 -8.86 -10.67
C ALA A 208 -13.58 -8.98 -10.17
N LEU A 209 -12.80 -7.90 -10.30
CA LEU A 209 -11.55 -7.70 -9.59
C LEU A 209 -11.78 -6.65 -8.50
N ILE A 210 -11.55 -7.03 -7.24
CA ILE A 210 -11.73 -6.18 -6.06
C ILE A 210 -10.43 -6.20 -5.27
N THR A 211 -9.60 -5.15 -5.41
CA THR A 211 -8.28 -5.09 -4.77
C THR A 211 -8.11 -3.86 -3.88
N LYS A 212 -7.04 -3.87 -3.06
CA LYS A 212 -6.70 -2.85 -2.06
C LYS A 212 -5.47 -2.06 -2.50
N GLY A 213 -5.35 -0.80 -2.08
CA GLY A 213 -4.14 0.01 -2.24
C GLY A 213 -4.28 1.23 -3.16
N ASP A 214 -3.14 1.73 -3.66
CA ASP A 214 -3.11 2.96 -4.44
C ASP A 214 -3.83 2.85 -5.80
N LEU A 215 -4.75 3.78 -6.04
CA LEU A 215 -5.55 3.87 -7.26
C LEU A 215 -4.69 3.92 -8.54
N VAL A 216 -3.60 4.69 -8.56
CA VAL A 216 -2.77 4.84 -9.76
C VAL A 216 -1.96 3.58 -10.02
N HIS A 217 -1.33 3.03 -8.99
CA HIS A 217 -0.54 1.80 -9.09
C HIS A 217 -1.39 0.58 -9.48
N GLN A 218 -2.53 0.36 -8.81
CA GLN A 218 -3.41 -0.77 -9.14
C GLN A 218 -4.10 -0.58 -10.51
N THR A 219 -4.42 0.65 -10.92
CA THR A 219 -4.88 0.92 -12.31
C THR A 219 -3.80 0.52 -13.32
N HIS A 220 -2.53 0.88 -13.07
CA HIS A 220 -1.42 0.52 -13.95
C HIS A 220 -1.21 -1.01 -13.99
N LYS A 221 -1.27 -1.70 -12.85
CA LYS A 221 -1.15 -3.17 -12.78
C LYS A 221 -2.31 -3.86 -13.50
N VAL A 222 -3.56 -3.47 -13.27
CA VAL A 222 -4.72 -3.98 -14.03
C VAL A 222 -4.54 -3.78 -15.54
N GLN A 223 -4.12 -2.60 -15.99
CA GLN A 223 -3.91 -2.31 -17.42
C GLN A 223 -2.75 -3.10 -18.05
N THR A 224 -1.66 -3.32 -17.33
CA THR A 224 -0.44 -3.98 -17.85
C THR A 224 -0.45 -5.51 -17.67
N SER A 225 -1.26 -6.04 -16.76
CA SER A 225 -1.44 -7.49 -16.54
C SER A 225 -1.97 -8.27 -17.76
N GLY A 226 -2.61 -7.57 -18.71
CA GLY A 226 -3.42 -8.18 -19.77
C GLY A 226 -4.78 -8.73 -19.30
N LEU A 227 -5.01 -8.89 -17.99
CA LEU A 227 -6.20 -9.57 -17.45
C LEU A 227 -7.48 -8.72 -17.43
N ALA A 228 -7.38 -7.40 -17.59
CA ALA A 228 -8.52 -6.48 -17.49
C ALA A 228 -9.75 -6.88 -18.35
N HIS A 229 -9.52 -7.59 -19.46
CA HIS A 229 -10.57 -8.03 -20.37
C HIS A 229 -11.42 -9.23 -19.88
N HIS A 230 -11.05 -9.87 -18.76
CA HIS A 230 -11.82 -10.93 -18.11
C HIS A 230 -12.93 -10.39 -17.18
N PHE A 231 -12.80 -9.16 -16.69
CA PHE A 231 -13.64 -8.63 -15.62
C PHE A 231 -14.72 -7.67 -16.14
N GLU A 232 -15.93 -7.78 -15.60
CA GLU A 232 -17.02 -6.83 -15.84
C GLU A 232 -16.91 -5.61 -14.90
N HIS A 233 -16.30 -5.81 -13.73
CA HIS A 233 -16.07 -4.77 -12.73
C HIS A 233 -14.63 -4.79 -12.22
N VAL A 234 -14.06 -3.60 -12.07
CA VAL A 234 -12.74 -3.38 -11.44
C VAL A 234 -12.89 -2.31 -10.37
N GLU A 235 -12.65 -2.72 -9.12
CA GLU A 235 -12.80 -1.90 -7.92
C GLU A 235 -11.47 -1.84 -7.17
N ILE A 236 -10.97 -0.63 -6.92
CA ILE A 236 -9.74 -0.38 -6.17
C ILE A 236 -10.13 0.35 -4.88
N LEU A 237 -9.87 -0.28 -3.75
CA LEU A 237 -10.35 0.11 -2.43
C LEU A 237 -9.21 0.62 -1.54
N LEU A 238 -9.55 1.52 -0.61
CA LEU A 238 -8.63 1.92 0.46
C LEU A 238 -8.54 0.88 1.57
N GLU A 239 -9.64 0.18 1.85
CA GLU A 239 -9.74 -0.85 2.88
C GLU A 239 -10.78 -1.91 2.48
N LYS A 240 -10.62 -3.13 3.00
CA LYS A 240 -11.49 -4.28 2.73
C LYS A 240 -12.25 -4.69 3.99
N ASP A 241 -13.27 -3.90 4.34
CA ASP A 241 -14.19 -4.17 5.46
C ASP A 241 -15.60 -4.60 4.97
N PRO A 242 -16.42 -5.26 5.80
CA PRO A 242 -17.76 -5.72 5.40
C PRO A 242 -18.67 -4.58 4.91
N GLY A 243 -18.57 -3.39 5.52
CA GLY A 243 -19.32 -2.22 5.10
C GLY A 243 -18.89 -1.72 3.73
N THR A 244 -17.60 -1.84 3.38
CA THR A 244 -17.08 -1.50 2.05
C THR A 244 -17.46 -2.54 1.00
N TYR A 245 -17.35 -3.84 1.30
CA TYR A 245 -17.87 -4.89 0.41
C TYR A 245 -19.38 -4.74 0.13
N ALA A 246 -20.19 -4.45 1.15
CA ALA A 246 -21.63 -4.20 0.97
C ALA A 246 -21.90 -3.00 0.03
N ARG A 247 -21.11 -1.92 0.12
CA ARG A 247 -21.19 -0.78 -0.82
C ARG A 247 -20.73 -1.13 -2.24
N VAL A 248 -19.76 -2.03 -2.39
CA VAL A 248 -19.28 -2.51 -3.69
C VAL A 248 -20.35 -3.38 -4.36
N PHE A 249 -20.82 -4.45 -3.70
CA PHE A 249 -21.84 -5.34 -4.25
C PHE A 249 -23.15 -4.63 -4.58
N ALA A 250 -23.57 -3.65 -3.75
CA ALA A 250 -24.73 -2.81 -4.03
C ALA A 250 -24.57 -1.90 -5.29
N ARG A 251 -23.34 -1.54 -5.69
CA ARG A 251 -23.08 -0.83 -6.96
C ARG A 251 -23.03 -1.78 -8.17
N MET A 252 -22.61 -3.03 -7.96
CA MET A 252 -22.68 -4.09 -8.97
C MET A 252 -24.12 -4.59 -9.18
N GLY A 253 -25.02 -4.33 -8.22
CA GLY A 253 -26.40 -4.81 -8.24
C GLY A 253 -26.56 -6.28 -7.82
N VAL A 254 -25.59 -6.81 -7.08
CA VAL A 254 -25.50 -8.23 -6.68
C VAL A 254 -25.81 -8.39 -5.19
N ASP A 255 -26.56 -9.44 -4.84
CA ASP A 255 -26.79 -9.86 -3.46
C ASP A 255 -25.48 -10.46 -2.87
N PRO A 256 -24.96 -9.98 -1.73
CA PRO A 256 -23.74 -10.52 -1.12
C PRO A 256 -23.78 -12.04 -0.92
N THR A 257 -24.95 -12.62 -0.62
CA THR A 257 -25.12 -14.07 -0.43
C THR A 257 -24.95 -14.90 -1.71
N ARG A 258 -24.89 -14.23 -2.87
CA ARG A 258 -24.68 -14.82 -4.20
C ARG A 258 -23.32 -14.42 -4.79
N VAL A 259 -22.42 -13.88 -3.98
CA VAL A 259 -21.01 -13.65 -4.32
C VAL A 259 -20.15 -14.83 -3.85
N CYS A 260 -19.18 -15.22 -4.68
CA CYS A 260 -18.01 -15.97 -4.23
C CYS A 260 -16.78 -15.07 -4.33
N MET A 261 -16.07 -14.81 -3.23
CA MET A 261 -14.78 -14.09 -3.24
C MET A 261 -13.62 -15.09 -3.26
N VAL A 262 -12.56 -14.79 -4.00
CA VAL A 262 -11.33 -15.58 -4.10
C VAL A 262 -10.15 -14.67 -3.75
N GLY A 263 -9.33 -15.05 -2.77
CA GLY A 263 -8.21 -14.22 -2.31
C GLY A 263 -7.23 -14.94 -1.39
N ASN A 264 -6.10 -14.29 -1.13
CA ASN A 264 -5.01 -14.80 -0.30
C ASN A 264 -4.98 -14.21 1.12
N SER A 265 -5.70 -13.11 1.40
CA SER A 265 -5.80 -12.57 2.75
C SER A 265 -7.08 -13.04 3.44
N VAL A 266 -6.95 -13.87 4.48
CA VAL A 266 -8.10 -14.25 5.32
C VAL A 266 -8.73 -13.01 5.97
N ARG A 267 -7.91 -12.05 6.41
CA ARG A 267 -8.35 -10.79 7.03
C ARG A 267 -9.17 -9.91 6.08
N SER A 268 -8.72 -9.76 4.83
CA SER A 268 -9.27 -8.78 3.88
C SER A 268 -10.23 -9.38 2.85
N ASP A 269 -10.03 -10.61 2.39
CA ASP A 269 -10.85 -11.21 1.33
C ASP A 269 -11.94 -12.14 1.86
N ILE A 270 -11.61 -12.91 2.90
CA ILE A 270 -12.40 -14.06 3.33
C ILE A 270 -13.43 -13.65 4.40
N LEU A 271 -12.95 -13.26 5.60
CA LEU A 271 -13.81 -12.89 6.72
C LEU A 271 -14.77 -11.73 6.39
N PRO A 272 -14.38 -10.67 5.66
CA PRO A 272 -15.29 -9.55 5.39
C PRO A 272 -16.46 -9.89 4.45
N VAL A 273 -16.32 -10.91 3.60
CA VAL A 273 -17.37 -11.38 2.69
C VAL A 273 -18.25 -12.43 3.37
N MET A 274 -17.67 -13.33 4.17
CA MET A 274 -18.43 -14.26 5.02
C MET A 274 -19.33 -13.51 6.02
N ALA A 275 -18.87 -12.40 6.57
CA ALA A 275 -19.67 -11.52 7.45
C ALA A 275 -20.92 -10.90 6.77
N LEU A 276 -21.02 -10.96 5.44
CA LEU A 276 -22.19 -10.56 4.67
C LEU A 276 -23.05 -11.75 4.20
N GLY A 277 -22.71 -12.97 4.61
CA GLY A 277 -23.33 -14.22 4.15
C GLY A 277 -22.89 -14.66 2.77
N GLY A 278 -21.86 -14.03 2.18
CA GLY A 278 -21.25 -14.47 0.93
C GLY A 278 -20.32 -15.66 1.11
N THR A 279 -20.01 -16.36 0.02
CA THR A 279 -19.02 -17.45 0.05
C THR A 279 -17.63 -16.92 -0.21
N ALA A 280 -16.62 -17.55 0.40
CA ALA A 280 -15.22 -17.19 0.21
C ALA A 280 -14.34 -18.44 0.02
N VAL A 281 -13.33 -18.29 -0.83
CA VAL A 281 -12.35 -19.30 -1.20
C VAL A 281 -10.95 -18.72 -0.98
N HIS A 282 -10.19 -19.36 -0.11
CA HIS A 282 -8.84 -18.95 0.23
C HIS A 282 -7.82 -19.66 -0.68
N VAL A 283 -6.93 -18.88 -1.28
CA VAL A 283 -5.82 -19.35 -2.10
C VAL A 283 -4.53 -18.79 -1.48
N PRO A 284 -3.84 -19.54 -0.62
CA PRO A 284 -2.71 -19.02 0.15
C PRO A 284 -1.51 -18.70 -0.74
N TYR A 285 -0.89 -17.54 -0.51
CA TYR A 285 0.40 -17.20 -1.11
C TYR A 285 1.55 -17.54 -0.14
N PRO A 286 2.75 -17.94 -0.60
CA PRO A 286 3.87 -18.32 0.30
C PRO A 286 4.45 -17.18 1.14
N LEU A 287 4.06 -15.94 0.86
CA LEU A 287 4.30 -14.77 1.70
C LEU A 287 2.93 -14.17 2.06
N LEU A 288 2.83 -13.55 3.23
CA LEU A 288 1.71 -12.69 3.57
C LEU A 288 2.27 -11.47 4.30
N TRP A 289 1.78 -10.29 3.93
CA TRP A 289 2.19 -9.05 4.57
C TRP A 289 1.81 -9.08 6.06
N GLU A 290 2.72 -8.65 6.95
CA GLU A 290 2.61 -8.89 8.39
C GLU A 290 1.29 -8.37 8.99
N LEU A 291 0.75 -7.27 8.46
CA LEU A 291 -0.50 -6.66 8.92
C LEU A 291 -1.77 -7.35 8.42
N GLU A 292 -1.68 -8.33 7.51
CA GLU A 292 -2.83 -9.12 7.03
C GLU A 292 -3.02 -10.44 7.81
N HIS A 293 -2.11 -10.79 8.74
CA HIS A 293 -2.34 -11.90 9.68
C HIS A 293 -3.50 -11.62 10.66
N VAL A 294 -4.29 -12.65 10.94
CA VAL A 294 -5.42 -12.64 11.88
C VAL A 294 -5.66 -14.04 12.45
N GLU A 295 -6.09 -14.14 13.71
CA GLU A 295 -6.58 -15.40 14.31
C GLU A 295 -8.10 -15.52 14.07
N HIS A 296 -8.58 -16.69 13.67
CA HIS A 296 -10.01 -16.97 13.42
C HIS A 296 -10.34 -18.45 13.62
N ASP A 297 -11.61 -18.74 13.94
CA ASP A 297 -12.15 -20.11 14.02
C ASP A 297 -13.07 -20.45 12.82
N GLU A 298 -13.29 -19.50 11.91
CA GLU A 298 -14.20 -19.66 10.75
C GLU A 298 -13.77 -20.76 9.77
N HIS A 299 -14.76 -21.41 9.14
CA HIS A 299 -14.55 -22.47 8.15
C HIS A 299 -14.91 -22.00 6.74
N PHE A 300 -13.94 -22.03 5.83
CA PHE A 300 -14.07 -21.69 4.41
C PHE A 300 -13.37 -22.72 3.53
N ALA A 301 -13.42 -22.53 2.21
CA ALA A 301 -12.76 -23.42 1.26
C ALA A 301 -11.30 -23.00 1.05
N ASP A 302 -10.35 -23.79 1.56
CA ASP A 302 -8.94 -23.70 1.20
C ASP A 302 -8.66 -24.47 -0.11
N LEU A 303 -7.93 -23.83 -1.04
CA LEU A 303 -7.37 -24.47 -2.23
C LEU A 303 -5.84 -24.47 -2.16
N ALA A 304 -5.18 -25.42 -2.84
CA ALA A 304 -3.71 -25.43 -2.94
C ALA A 304 -3.20 -24.46 -4.02
N SER A 305 -4.03 -24.16 -5.02
CA SER A 305 -3.77 -23.21 -6.09
C SER A 305 -5.09 -22.65 -6.66
N ILE A 306 -5.02 -21.48 -7.29
CA ILE A 306 -6.12 -20.97 -8.13
C ILE A 306 -6.50 -21.95 -9.26
N ALA A 307 -5.58 -22.85 -9.65
CA ALA A 307 -5.81 -23.93 -10.59
C ALA A 307 -6.90 -24.94 -10.13
N ASP A 308 -7.16 -25.05 -8.83
CA ASP A 308 -8.17 -25.96 -8.27
C ASP A 308 -9.59 -25.35 -8.32
N LEU A 309 -9.70 -24.02 -8.49
CA LEU A 309 -10.97 -23.29 -8.43
C LEU A 309 -12.03 -23.77 -9.43
N PRO A 310 -11.72 -24.10 -10.70
CA PRO A 310 -12.72 -24.65 -11.62
C PRO A 310 -13.31 -25.97 -11.13
N ALA A 311 -12.49 -26.87 -10.56
CA ALA A 311 -12.95 -28.15 -10.02
C ALA A 311 -13.83 -27.94 -8.78
N TRP A 312 -13.46 -27.01 -7.88
CA TRP A 312 -14.28 -26.62 -6.74
C TRP A 312 -15.62 -25.99 -7.15
N LEU A 313 -15.63 -25.17 -8.20
CA LEU A 313 -16.85 -24.62 -8.84
C LEU A 313 -17.64 -25.65 -9.66
N THR A 314 -17.23 -26.93 -9.70
CA THR A 314 -17.81 -28.02 -10.51
C THR A 314 -17.86 -27.73 -12.03
N LEU A 315 -16.87 -27.01 -12.54
CA LEU A 315 -16.72 -26.68 -13.96
C LEU A 315 -16.01 -27.80 -14.76
N PRO A 316 -16.28 -27.91 -16.08
CA PRO A 316 -15.64 -28.88 -16.97
C PRO A 316 -14.27 -28.46 -17.50
#